data_AF-A0A3S4GVY5-F1
#
_entry.id   AF-A0A3S4GVY5-F1
#
_cell.length_a   1.000
_cell.length_b   1.000
_cell.length_c   1.000
_cell.angle_alpha   90.00
_cell.angle_beta   90.00
_cell.angle_gamma   90.00
#
_symmetry.space_group_name_H-M   'P 1'
#
loop_
_entity.id
_entity.type
_entity.pdbx_description
1 polymer ?
#
loop_
_entity_poly.entity_id
_entity_poly.type
_entity_poly.pdbx_seq_one_letter_code
_entity_poly.pdbx_strand_id
1 'polypeptide(L)'
;MLLEATVTVDKTIQIQVENTFIRWLKTREKGAVSLDNKKIICWYCGGVWLHYTVNTNVMSLYLHSGGEDAFDSLADCANEISRLLYQNHSDVSIKWTEHPHRRKYLKDTTGT
;
A
#
# COMPACT_ATOMS: atom_id res chain seq x y z
N MET A 1 4.39 9.64 -5.56
CA MET A 1 4.40 9.59 -4.08
C MET A 1 4.43 8.13 -3.62
N LEU A 2 5.06 7.83 -2.48
CA LEU A 2 5.08 6.51 -1.87
C LEU A 2 4.56 6.65 -0.44
N LEU A 3 3.56 5.86 -0.10
CA LEU A 3 2.97 5.80 1.23
C LEU A 3 3.09 4.37 1.74
N GLU A 4 3.60 4.21 2.95
CA GLU A 4 3.69 2.91 3.62
C GLU A 4 2.69 2.83 4.77
N ALA A 5 2.02 1.69 4.91
CA ALA A 5 1.24 1.37 6.09
C ALA A 5 1.88 0.20 6.82
N THR A 6 2.14 0.36 8.11
CA THR A 6 2.46 -0.75 9.02
C THR A 6 1.20 -1.13 9.78
N VAL A 7 0.68 -2.32 9.50
CA VAL A 7 -0.50 -2.87 10.16
C VAL A 7 -0.02 -3.88 11.21
N THR A 8 -0.19 -3.53 12.49
CA THR A 8 0.19 -4.36 13.64
C THR A 8 -1.04 -4.97 14.28
N VAL A 9 -0.99 -6.27 14.54
CA VAL A 9 -2.11 -7.05 15.05
C VAL A 9 -1.61 -8.12 16.01
N ASP A 10 -2.49 -8.56 16.92
CA ASP A 10 -2.18 -9.72 17.75
C ASP A 10 -1.97 -10.98 16.89
N LYS A 11 -1.00 -11.81 17.29
CA LYS A 11 -0.62 -13.01 16.53
C LYS A 11 -1.78 -13.99 16.34
N THR A 12 -2.69 -14.06 17.30
CA THR A 12 -3.83 -14.99 17.27
C THR A 12 -4.87 -14.62 16.22
N ILE A 13 -4.95 -13.33 15.85
CA ILE A 13 -5.89 -12.83 14.83
C ILE A 13 -5.22 -12.46 13.50
N GLN A 14 -3.88 -12.49 13.43
CA GLN A 14 -3.11 -12.12 12.24
C GLN A 14 -3.63 -12.78 10.94
N ILE A 15 -3.86 -14.10 10.98
CA ILE A 15 -4.36 -14.87 9.82
C ILE A 15 -5.75 -14.38 9.39
N GLN A 16 -6.60 -13.96 10.32
CA GLN A 16 -7.94 -13.47 10.00
C GLN A 16 -7.88 -12.10 9.32
N VAL A 17 -7.01 -11.22 9.82
CA VAL A 17 -6.75 -9.89 9.23
C VAL A 17 -6.19 -10.03 7.81
N GLU A 18 -5.20 -10.90 7.62
CA GLU A 18 -4.65 -11.23 6.31
C GLU A 18 -5.71 -11.78 5.36
N ASN A 19 -6.57 -12.69 5.82
CA ASN A 19 -7.64 -13.24 5.00
C ASN A 19 -8.67 -12.18 4.58
N THR A 20 -9.04 -11.27 5.48
CA THR A 20 -9.91 -10.14 5.14
C THR A 20 -9.26 -9.27 4.07
N PHE A 21 -7.99 -8.93 4.23
CA PHE A 21 -7.26 -8.11 3.27
C PHE A 21 -7.11 -8.80 1.91
N ILE A 22 -6.73 -10.09 1.88
CA ILE A 22 -6.61 -10.88 0.65
C ILE A 22 -7.95 -11.01 -0.08
N ARG A 23 -9.05 -11.18 0.65
CA ARG A 23 -10.40 -11.22 0.03
C ARG A 23 -10.72 -9.91 -0.68
N TRP A 24 -10.40 -8.77 -0.06
CA TRP A 24 -10.55 -7.46 -0.70
C TRP A 24 -9.61 -7.31 -1.92
N LEU A 25 -8.35 -7.74 -1.82
CA LEU A 25 -7.43 -7.71 -2.97
C LEU A 25 -7.91 -8.56 -4.16
N LYS A 26 -8.61 -9.66 -3.92
CA LYS A 26 -9.17 -10.51 -5.00
C LYS A 26 -10.24 -9.80 -5.82
N THR A 27 -10.83 -8.72 -5.33
CA THR A 27 -11.80 -7.91 -6.09
C THR A 27 -11.13 -6.79 -6.90
N ARG A 28 -9.79 -6.69 -6.84
CA ARG A 28 -9.01 -5.66 -7.52
C ARG A 28 -8.26 -6.23 -8.71
N GLU A 29 -8.05 -5.39 -9.71
CA GLU A 29 -7.16 -5.71 -10.83
C GLU A 29 -5.74 -5.92 -10.30
N LYS A 30 -5.04 -6.93 -10.84
CA LYS A 30 -3.67 -7.25 -10.45
C LYS A 30 -2.74 -7.16 -11.66
N GLY A 31 -1.56 -6.61 -11.44
CA GLY A 31 -0.44 -6.60 -12.37
C GLY A 31 0.76 -7.32 -11.77
N ALA A 32 1.75 -7.60 -12.60
CA ALA A 32 3.07 -8.05 -12.16
C ALA A 32 4.11 -7.05 -12.65
N VAL A 33 4.98 -6.60 -11.74
CA VAL A 33 6.12 -5.74 -12.05
C VAL A 33 7.41 -6.50 -11.74
N SER A 34 8.46 -6.26 -12.53
CA SER A 34 9.78 -6.82 -12.26
C SER A 34 10.60 -5.79 -11.47
N LEU A 35 10.98 -6.11 -10.24
CA LEU A 35 11.87 -5.31 -9.41
C LEU A 35 13.09 -6.17 -9.05
N ASP A 36 14.29 -5.73 -9.40
CA ASP A 36 15.54 -6.45 -9.15
C ASP A 36 15.51 -7.93 -9.62
N ASN A 37 14.97 -8.16 -10.83
CA ASN A 37 14.74 -9.48 -11.43
C ASN A 37 13.76 -10.40 -10.65
N LYS A 38 13.03 -9.85 -9.68
CA LYS A 38 11.95 -10.55 -8.99
C LYS A 38 10.60 -10.05 -9.50
N LYS A 39 9.72 -10.98 -9.85
CA LYS A 39 8.33 -10.66 -10.19
C LYS A 39 7.55 -10.40 -8.90
N ILE A 40 7.04 -9.19 -8.75
CA ILE A 40 6.22 -8.74 -7.64
C ILE A 40 4.80 -8.55 -8.15
N ILE A 41 3.83 -9.05 -7.40
CA ILE A 41 2.40 -8.81 -7.68
C ILE A 41 2.01 -7.49 -7.03
N CYS A 42 1.35 -6.64 -7.82
CA CYS A 42 0.76 -5.39 -7.37
C CYS A 42 -0.73 -5.39 -7.72
N TRP A 43 -1.51 -4.69 -6.92
CA TRP A 43 -2.95 -4.50 -7.13
C TRP A 43 -3.24 -3.04 -7.46
N TYR A 44 -4.16 -2.82 -8.39
CA TYR A 44 -4.59 -1.49 -8.78
C TYR A 44 -5.81 -1.05 -7.95
N CYS A 45 -5.68 0.12 -7.31
CA CYS A 45 -6.64 0.71 -6.39
C CYS A 45 -6.89 2.16 -6.78
N GLY A 46 -7.56 2.39 -7.92
CA GLY A 46 -8.03 3.71 -8.34
C GLY A 46 -6.93 4.78 -8.41
N GLY A 47 -5.92 4.57 -9.27
CA GLY A 47 -4.77 5.48 -9.40
C GLY A 47 -3.58 5.12 -8.50
N VAL A 48 -3.72 4.09 -7.65
CA VAL A 48 -2.66 3.58 -6.77
C VAL A 48 -2.28 2.16 -7.15
N TRP A 49 -0.97 1.90 -7.21
CA TRP A 49 -0.41 0.56 -7.20
C TRP A 49 -0.06 0.17 -5.76
N LEU A 50 -0.62 -0.95 -5.32
CA LEU A 50 -0.47 -1.49 -3.98
C LEU A 50 0.32 -2.80 -4.02
N HIS A 51 1.35 -2.89 -3.18
CA HIS A 51 2.02 -4.14 -2.86
C HIS A 51 1.92 -4.38 -1.35
N TYR A 52 1.93 -5.64 -0.91
CA TYR A 52 1.98 -5.95 0.51
C TYR A 52 2.92 -7.11 0.82
N THR A 53 3.48 -7.06 2.02
CA THR A 53 4.30 -8.13 2.60
C THR A 53 3.79 -8.45 3.99
N VAL A 54 3.91 -9.72 4.38
CA VAL A 54 3.56 -10.18 5.71
C VAL A 54 4.83 -10.70 6.40
N ASN A 55 5.03 -10.26 7.64
CA ASN A 55 6.02 -10.81 8.56
C ASN A 55 5.35 -11.10 9.92
N THR A 56 6.07 -11.68 10.88
CA THR A 56 5.46 -12.06 12.18
C THR A 56 4.77 -10.86 12.85
N ASN A 57 3.43 -10.92 12.97
CA ASN A 57 2.54 -9.93 13.56
C ASN A 57 2.47 -8.56 12.84
N VAL A 58 3.08 -8.43 11.67
CA VAL A 58 3.14 -7.16 10.94
C VAL A 58 2.84 -7.39 9.46
N MET A 59 1.86 -6.67 8.95
CA MET A 59 1.60 -6.56 7.51
C MET A 59 2.03 -5.17 7.04
N SER A 60 2.97 -5.11 6.11
CA SER A 60 3.42 -3.86 5.49
C SER A 60 2.76 -3.67 4.14
N LEU A 61 2.16 -2.50 3.93
CA LEU A 61 1.49 -2.09 2.70
C LEU A 61 2.31 -0.98 2.05
N TYR A 62 2.58 -1.10 0.76
CA TYR A 62 3.31 -0.11 -0.03
C TYR A 62 2.40 0.41 -1.14
N LEU A 63 2.02 1.68 -1.04
CA LEU A 63 1.12 2.36 -1.95
C LEU A 63 1.90 3.38 -2.77
N HIS A 64 1.85 3.25 -4.09
CA HIS A 64 2.51 4.15 -5.01
C HIS A 64 1.53 4.75 -6.01
N SER A 65 1.58 6.06 -6.18
CA SER A 65 0.89 6.75 -7.27
C SER A 65 1.82 7.74 -7.98
N GLY A 66 1.64 7.87 -9.30
CA GLY A 66 2.52 8.57 -10.23
C GLY A 66 1.88 9.71 -11.04
N GLY A 67 0.64 10.12 -10.73
CA GLY A 67 -0.12 11.14 -11.48
C GLY A 67 -0.19 12.52 -10.84
N GLU A 68 -0.91 13.44 -11.50
CA GLU A 68 -1.24 14.78 -10.97
C GLU A 68 -2.18 14.70 -9.74
N ASP A 69 -3.01 13.66 -9.69
CA ASP A 69 -3.98 13.30 -8.66
C ASP A 69 -3.42 12.28 -7.64
N ALA A 70 -2.10 12.11 -7.59
CA ALA A 70 -1.46 11.07 -6.79
C ALA A 70 -1.77 11.14 -5.29
N PHE A 71 -2.01 12.35 -4.76
CA PHE A 71 -2.35 12.54 -3.36
C PHE A 71 -3.78 12.10 -3.04
N ASP A 72 -4.74 12.50 -3.86
CA ASP A 72 -6.16 12.16 -3.67
C ASP A 72 -6.36 10.65 -3.84
N SER A 73 -5.77 10.07 -4.88
CA SER A 73 -5.80 8.62 -5.11
C SER A 73 -5.20 7.83 -3.93
N LEU A 74 -4.08 8.31 -3.36
CA LEU A 74 -3.46 7.70 -2.18
C LEU A 74 -4.33 7.82 -0.94
N ALA A 75 -4.91 9.00 -0.71
CA ALA A 75 -5.79 9.24 0.43
C ALA A 75 -7.04 8.35 0.36
N ASP A 76 -7.67 8.25 -0.82
CA ASP A 76 -8.85 7.43 -1.03
C ASP A 76 -8.54 5.95 -0.81
N CYS A 77 -7.46 5.43 -1.40
CA CYS A 77 -7.09 4.03 -1.20
C CYS A 77 -6.69 3.75 0.27
N ALA A 78 -5.95 4.65 0.93
CA ALA A 78 -5.58 4.50 2.34
C ALA A 78 -6.79 4.51 3.28
N ASN A 79 -7.77 5.37 3.00
CA ASN A 79 -9.03 5.44 3.74
C ASN A 79 -9.85 4.17 3.53
N GLU A 80 -9.91 3.64 2.31
CA GLU A 80 -10.64 2.40 2.03
C GLU A 80 -10.03 1.20 2.77
N ILE A 81 -8.70 1.08 2.75
CA ILE A 81 -7.96 0.04 3.49
C ILE A 81 -8.22 0.18 5.00
N SER A 82 -8.11 1.40 5.53
CA SER A 82 -8.36 1.66 6.96
C SER A 82 -9.79 1.25 7.34
N ARG A 83 -10.78 1.65 6.53
CA ARG A 83 -12.18 1.31 6.76
C ARG A 83 -12.41 -0.20 6.72
N LEU A 84 -11.86 -0.88 5.72
CA LEU A 84 -11.95 -2.35 5.60
C LEU A 84 -11.41 -3.04 6.87
N LEU A 85 -10.22 -2.67 7.30
CA LEU A 85 -9.55 -3.33 8.42
C LEU A 85 -10.27 -3.03 9.75
N TYR A 86 -10.58 -1.76 10.04
CA TYR A 86 -11.25 -1.39 11.29
C TYR A 86 -12.69 -1.91 11.39
N GLN A 87 -13.43 -2.05 10.28
CA GLN A 87 -14.79 -2.61 10.30
C GLN A 87 -14.82 -4.11 10.61
N ASN A 88 -13.74 -4.84 10.29
CA ASN A 88 -13.68 -6.29 10.48
C ASN A 88 -12.84 -6.68 11.72
N HIS A 89 -11.92 -5.83 12.15
CA HIS A 89 -10.94 -6.10 13.20
C HIS A 89 -10.66 -4.82 13.98
N SER A 90 -11.35 -4.61 15.10
CA SER A 90 -11.23 -3.40 15.93
C SER A 90 -9.84 -3.19 16.53
N ASP A 91 -9.11 -4.29 16.73
CA ASP A 91 -7.86 -4.31 17.51
C ASP A 91 -6.62 -4.11 16.63
N VAL A 92 -6.82 -3.77 15.35
CA VAL A 92 -5.75 -3.46 14.41
C VAL A 92 -5.18 -2.08 14.69
N SER A 93 -3.85 -1.97 14.74
CA SER A 93 -3.17 -0.67 14.71
C SER A 93 -2.57 -0.41 13.34
N ILE A 94 -2.91 0.70 12.70
CA ILE A 94 -2.35 1.11 11.40
C ILE A 94 -1.52 2.37 11.60
N LYS A 95 -0.24 2.31 11.21
CA LYS A 95 0.66 3.48 11.17
C LYS A 95 1.00 3.80 9.72
N TRP A 96 0.65 5.01 9.29
CA TRP A 96 1.01 5.52 7.96
C TRP A 96 2.33 6.28 8.01
N THR A 97 3.21 6.02 7.04
CA THR A 97 4.50 6.70 6.86
C THR A 97 4.61 7.18 5.42
N GLU A 98 4.67 8.49 5.22
CA GLU A 98 4.92 9.07 3.90
C GLU A 98 6.41 9.03 3.59
N HIS A 99 6.76 8.49 2.43
CA HIS A 99 8.11 8.50 1.92
C HIS A 99 8.26 9.64 0.90
N PRO A 100 9.08 10.66 1.19
CA PRO A 100 9.22 11.80 0.30
C PRO A 100 9.75 11.34 -1.05
N HIS A 101 8.98 11.61 -2.11
CA HIS A 101 9.51 11.52 -3.46
C HIS A 101 10.56 12.60 -3.62
N ARG A 102 11.77 12.22 -4.02
CA ARG A 102 12.85 13.14 -4.38
C ARG A 102 12.52 13.92 -5.68
N ARG A 103 11.46 14.74 -5.64
CA ARG A 103 11.00 15.59 -6.76
C ARG A 103 12.02 16.67 -7.14
N LYS A 104 12.99 16.97 -6.26
CA LYS A 104 14.07 17.95 -6.51
C LYS A 104 15.05 17.53 -7.61
N TYR A 105 15.29 16.24 -7.85
CA TYR A 105 16.32 15.81 -8.81
C TYR A 105 15.86 15.75 -10.28
N LEU A 106 14.57 15.92 -10.56
CA LEU A 106 14.05 15.98 -11.93
C LEU A 106 13.99 17.40 -12.51
N LYS A 107 14.25 18.44 -11.69
CA LYS A 107 14.37 19.82 -12.19
C LYS A 107 15.82 20.21 -12.56
N ASP A 108 16.81 19.39 -12.22
CA ASP A 108 18.23 19.65 -12.47
C ASP A 108 18.79 18.91 -13.70
N THR A 109 17.95 18.33 -14.57
CA THR A 109 18.39 17.73 -15.85
C THR A 109 18.02 18.55 -17.10
N THR A 110 17.53 19.78 -16.94
CA THR A 110 17.56 20.79 -18.02
C THR A 110 18.59 21.85 -17.66
N GLY A 111 19.86 21.49 -17.78
CA GLY A 111 20.95 22.38 -17.41
C GLY A 111 22.32 21.86 -17.84
N THR A 112 22.50 21.62 -19.15
CA THR A 112 23.66 22.00 -20.00
C THR A 112 23.48 21.39 -21.37
#